data_AF-X1DB13-F1
#
_entry.id   AF-X1DB13-F1
#
_cell.length_a   1.000
_cell.length_b   1.000
_cell.length_c   1.000
_cell.angle_alpha   90.00
_cell.angle_beta   90.00
_cell.angle_gamma   90.00
#
_symmetry.space_group_name_H-M   'P 1'
#
loop_
_entity.id
_entity.type
_entity.pdbx_description
1 polymer ?
#
loop_
_entity_poly.entity_id
_entity_poly.type
_entity_poly.pdbx_seq_one_letter_code
_entity_poly.pdbx_strand_id
1 'polypeptide(L)'
;TGLKWSFAGAAKGNPKYFICNADEGDPGAFMDRALLEGDPHSVLEGMIIGGCAIGAKQGYIYVRAEYPIAIEHLEIAIRQAKELGFLGEDVLGSGFSFDIGIKQGAGAFVSIADKILRVPFGSSGKTPF
;
A
#
# COMPACT_ATOMS: atom_id res chain seq x y z
N THR A 1 8.60 -11.47 9.01
CA THR A 1 9.26 -11.27 7.71
C THR A 1 9.77 -12.60 7.19
N GLY A 2 9.85 -12.80 5.87
CA GLY A 2 10.20 -14.09 5.22
C GLY A 2 9.09 -15.16 5.29
N LEU A 3 8.91 -15.79 6.46
CA LEU A 3 8.00 -16.93 6.64
C LEU A 3 6.51 -16.58 6.40
N LYS A 4 6.10 -15.35 6.75
CA LYS A 4 4.73 -14.88 6.43
C LYS A 4 4.51 -14.77 4.91
N TRP A 5 5.52 -14.32 4.18
CA TRP A 5 5.43 -14.13 2.73
C TRP A 5 5.46 -15.47 2.00
N SER A 6 6.21 -16.46 2.50
CA SER A 6 6.17 -17.81 1.94
C SER A 6 4.79 -18.45 2.08
N PHE A 7 4.11 -18.26 3.22
CA PHE A 7 2.72 -18.72 3.37
C PHE A 7 1.76 -17.99 2.43
N ALA A 8 1.87 -16.65 2.33
CA ALA A 8 1.03 -15.87 1.43
C ALA A 8 1.26 -16.20 -0.06
N GLY A 9 2.51 -16.43 -0.45
CA GLY A 9 2.89 -16.89 -1.79
C GLY A 9 2.35 -18.29 -2.08
N ALA A 10 2.45 -19.22 -1.14
CA ALA A 10 1.96 -20.60 -1.28
C ALA A 10 0.43 -20.73 -1.18
N ALA A 11 -0.27 -19.74 -0.62
CA ALA A 11 -1.72 -19.78 -0.50
C ALA A 11 -2.40 -19.85 -1.87
N LYS A 12 -3.38 -20.76 -1.99
CA LYS A 12 -4.23 -20.88 -3.19
C LYS A 12 -5.31 -19.80 -3.17
N GLY A 13 -5.54 -19.17 -4.31
CA GLY A 13 -6.59 -18.16 -4.48
C GLY A 13 -6.04 -16.85 -5.04
N ASN A 14 -6.84 -16.23 -5.89
CA ASN A 14 -6.62 -14.91 -6.47
C ASN A 14 -7.93 -14.10 -6.39
N PRO A 15 -7.87 -12.76 -6.32
CA PRO A 15 -6.66 -11.93 -6.28
C PRO A 15 -5.95 -11.96 -4.92
N LYS A 16 -4.62 -11.73 -4.93
CA LYS A 16 -3.82 -11.47 -3.73
C LYS A 16 -3.52 -9.97 -3.64
N TYR A 17 -3.54 -9.45 -2.42
CA TYR A 17 -3.29 -8.05 -2.12
C TYR A 17 -2.11 -7.89 -1.16
N PHE A 18 -1.31 -6.85 -1.36
CA PHE A 18 -0.26 -6.45 -0.42
C PHE A 18 -0.73 -5.22 0.37
N ILE A 19 -0.71 -5.29 1.70
CA ILE A 19 -1.25 -4.23 2.55
C ILE A 19 -0.11 -3.65 3.38
N CYS A 20 0.17 -2.37 3.17
CA CYS A 20 1.02 -1.59 4.05
C CYS A 20 0.12 -0.89 5.08
N ASN A 21 0.30 -1.25 6.35
CA ASN A 21 -0.32 -0.52 7.45
C ASN A 21 0.59 0.65 7.84
N ALA A 22 0.11 1.87 7.68
CA ALA A 22 0.75 3.08 8.19
C ALA A 22 -0.17 3.85 9.17
N ASP A 23 -1.04 3.12 9.88
CA ASP A 23 -1.90 3.61 10.96
C ASP A 23 -1.15 3.47 12.30
N GLU A 24 -0.33 4.47 12.63
CA GLU A 24 0.34 4.60 13.92
C GLU A 24 -0.66 5.25 14.91
N GLY A 25 -1.28 4.42 15.76
CA GLY A 25 -2.30 4.84 16.74
C GLY A 25 -1.75 5.13 18.14
N ASP A 26 -0.50 4.76 18.42
CA ASP A 26 0.11 4.93 19.73
C ASP A 26 0.58 6.39 19.93
N PRO A 27 0.19 7.08 21.02
CA PRO A 27 0.63 8.43 21.28
C PRO A 27 2.15 8.50 21.43
N GLY A 28 2.83 9.18 20.50
CA GLY A 28 4.29 9.37 20.49
C GLY A 28 5.04 8.54 19.44
N ALA A 29 4.34 7.67 18.70
CA ALA A 29 4.88 6.96 17.57
C ALA A 29 4.76 7.85 16.31
N PHE A 30 5.90 8.23 15.73
CA PHE A 30 6.01 9.11 14.56
C PHE A 30 6.88 8.49 13.46
N MET A 31 7.28 7.23 13.61
CA MET A 31 8.26 6.61 12.73
C MET A 31 7.68 6.35 11.35
N ASP A 32 6.43 5.89 11.28
CA ASP A 32 5.75 5.65 10.01
C ASP A 32 5.46 6.98 9.32
N ARG A 33 5.02 7.98 10.07
CA ARG A 33 4.81 9.34 9.54
C ARG A 33 6.10 9.93 8.97
N ALA A 34 7.21 9.85 9.72
CA ALA A 34 8.50 10.40 9.27
C ALA A 34 9.01 9.69 8.01
N LEU A 35 8.80 8.38 7.89
CA LEU A 35 9.17 7.63 6.69
C LEU A 35 8.31 8.02 5.50
N LEU A 36 6.98 8.12 5.67
CA LEU A 36 6.07 8.49 4.59
C LEU A 36 6.27 9.95 4.12
N GLU A 37 6.60 10.86 5.04
CA GLU A 37 6.87 12.25 4.71
C GLU A 37 8.31 12.45 4.17
N GLY A 38 9.29 11.70 4.65
CA GLY A 38 10.70 11.90 4.30
C GLY A 38 11.19 11.07 3.11
N ASP A 39 10.75 9.81 3.02
CA ASP A 39 11.20 8.85 2.00
C ASP A 39 10.07 7.85 1.63
N PRO A 40 9.01 8.33 0.95
CA PRO A 40 7.91 7.48 0.51
C PRO A 40 8.36 6.39 -0.49
N HIS A 41 9.44 6.61 -1.24
CA HIS A 41 9.93 5.67 -2.27
C HIS A 41 10.44 4.36 -1.65
N SER A 42 11.11 4.43 -0.49
CA SER A 42 11.50 3.23 0.26
C SER A 42 10.31 2.35 0.65
N VAL A 43 9.15 2.95 0.94
CA VAL A 43 7.91 2.19 1.22
C VAL A 43 7.38 1.52 -0.05
N LEU A 44 7.36 2.24 -1.17
CA LEU A 44 6.93 1.69 -2.46
C LEU A 44 7.82 0.53 -2.90
N GLU A 45 9.14 0.65 -2.77
CA GLU A 45 10.10 -0.41 -3.09
C GLU A 45 9.81 -1.69 -2.28
N GLY A 46 9.63 -1.54 -0.96
CA GLY A 46 9.30 -2.67 -0.09
C GLY A 46 7.98 -3.35 -0.48
N MET A 47 6.98 -2.56 -0.90
CA MET A 47 5.71 -3.09 -1.38
C MET A 47 5.82 -3.79 -2.73
N ILE A 48 6.65 -3.28 -3.66
CA ILE A 48 6.89 -3.92 -4.97
C ILE A 48 7.55 -5.28 -4.76
N ILE A 49 8.62 -5.33 -3.97
CA ILE A 49 9.34 -6.58 -3.65
C ILE A 49 8.39 -7.58 -2.96
N GLY A 50 7.65 -7.11 -1.97
CA GLY A 50 6.69 -7.92 -1.24
C GLY A 50 5.54 -8.43 -2.12
N GLY A 51 5.01 -7.57 -3.00
CA GLY A 51 3.98 -7.90 -3.98
C GLY A 51 4.44 -8.98 -4.94
N CYS A 52 5.66 -8.85 -5.48
CA CYS A 52 6.30 -9.85 -6.33
C CYS A 52 6.46 -11.19 -5.58
N ALA A 53 6.94 -11.16 -4.33
CA ALA A 53 7.19 -12.36 -3.54
C ALA A 53 5.91 -13.16 -3.24
N ILE A 54 4.77 -12.51 -3.09
CA ILE A 54 3.49 -13.18 -2.79
C ILE A 54 2.61 -13.40 -4.03
N GLY A 55 2.99 -12.85 -5.18
CA GLY A 55 2.18 -12.87 -6.41
C GLY A 55 0.95 -11.96 -6.36
N ALA A 56 1.01 -10.85 -5.62
CA ALA A 56 -0.03 -9.84 -5.60
C ALA A 56 0.09 -8.92 -6.81
N LYS A 57 -1.05 -8.53 -7.40
CA LYS A 57 -1.09 -7.54 -8.49
C LYS A 57 -1.51 -6.14 -8.03
N GLN A 58 -1.97 -6.03 -6.78
CA GLN A 58 -2.47 -4.79 -6.22
C GLN A 58 -2.01 -4.66 -4.77
N GLY A 59 -1.46 -3.49 -4.45
CA GLY A 59 -1.11 -3.06 -3.11
C GLY A 59 -2.01 -1.92 -2.62
N TYR A 60 -2.15 -1.81 -1.30
CA TYR A 60 -2.78 -0.65 -0.66
C TYR A 60 -1.94 -0.16 0.52
N ILE A 61 -1.73 1.15 0.59
CA ILE A 61 -1.20 1.82 1.77
C ILE A 61 -2.39 2.38 2.54
N TYR A 62 -2.60 1.89 3.75
CA TYR A 62 -3.59 2.44 4.66
C TYR A 62 -2.94 3.52 5.51
N VAL A 63 -3.31 4.78 5.25
CA VAL A 63 -2.75 5.96 5.93
C VAL A 63 -3.86 6.67 6.67
N ARG A 64 -3.55 7.25 7.82
CA ARG A 64 -4.45 8.13 8.56
C ARG A 64 -4.80 9.39 7.78
N ALA A 65 -6.08 9.77 7.76
CA ALA A 65 -6.51 11.02 7.11
C ALA A 65 -5.87 12.27 7.75
N GLU A 66 -5.42 12.18 8.99
CA GLU A 66 -4.76 13.29 9.69
C GLU A 66 -3.30 13.55 9.25
N TYR A 67 -2.77 12.79 8.28
CA TYR A 67 -1.41 12.97 7.73
C TYR A 67 -1.44 13.50 6.28
N PRO A 68 -1.87 14.75 6.05
CA PRO A 68 -2.05 15.27 4.68
C PRO A 68 -0.74 15.34 3.88
N ILE A 69 0.39 15.66 4.53
CA ILE A 69 1.70 15.74 3.87
C ILE A 69 2.17 14.35 3.42
N ALA A 70 2.00 13.33 4.28
CA ALA A 70 2.32 11.95 3.94
C ALA A 70 1.50 11.46 2.73
N ILE A 71 0.20 11.79 2.69
CA ILE A 71 -0.68 11.44 1.57
C ILE A 71 -0.20 12.10 0.28
N GLU A 72 0.08 13.41 0.31
CA GLU A 72 0.58 14.16 -0.84
C GLU A 72 1.89 13.58 -1.37
N HIS A 73 2.85 13.31 -0.47
CA HIS A 73 4.15 12.75 -0.84
C HIS A 73 4.03 11.34 -1.43
N LEU A 74 3.15 10.50 -0.88
CA LEU A 74 2.84 9.19 -1.44
C LEU A 74 2.20 9.29 -2.83
N GLU A 75 1.26 10.21 -3.05
CA GLU A 75 0.65 10.41 -4.37
C GLU A 75 1.69 10.83 -5.41
N ILE A 76 2.59 11.74 -5.04
CA ILE A 76 3.71 12.17 -5.88
C ILE A 76 4.64 10.98 -6.18
N ALA A 77 5.04 10.23 -5.15
CA ALA A 77 5.95 9.10 -5.29
C ALA A 77 5.34 7.98 -6.15
N ILE A 78 4.06 7.66 -5.96
CA ILE A 78 3.34 6.66 -6.77
C ILE A 78 3.30 7.10 -8.24
N ARG A 79 2.99 8.37 -8.50
CA ARG A 79 3.00 8.91 -9.87
C ARG A 79 4.38 8.80 -10.50
N GLN A 80 5.43 9.21 -9.81
CA GLN A 80 6.82 9.10 -10.29
C GLN A 80 7.22 7.66 -10.56
N ALA A 81 6.88 6.74 -9.64
CA ALA A 81 7.17 5.31 -9.80
C ALA A 81 6.46 4.72 -11.02
N LYS A 82 5.22 5.15 -11.33
CA LYS A 82 4.52 4.77 -12.57
C LYS A 82 5.20 5.33 -13.81
N GLU A 83 5.56 6.61 -13.81
CA GLU A 83 6.24 7.27 -14.94
C GLU A 83 7.60 6.61 -15.26
N LEU A 84 8.30 6.12 -14.24
CA LEU A 84 9.58 5.42 -14.36
C LEU A 84 9.45 3.91 -14.61
N GLY A 85 8.22 3.36 -14.64
CA GLY A 85 7.98 1.93 -14.89
C GLY A 85 8.24 1.00 -13.70
N PHE A 86 8.34 1.53 -12.48
CA PHE A 86 8.43 0.75 -11.24
C PHE A 86 7.06 0.27 -10.72
N LEU A 87 5.96 0.87 -11.18
CA LEU A 87 4.59 0.47 -10.89
C LEU A 87 3.74 0.44 -12.16
N GLY A 88 2.67 -0.34 -12.14
CA GLY A 88 1.73 -0.50 -13.24
C GLY A 88 1.90 -1.83 -13.97
N GLU A 89 1.68 -1.80 -15.28
CA GLU A 89 1.85 -2.97 -16.14
C GLU A 89 3.32 -3.21 -16.45
N ASP A 90 3.69 -4.49 -16.54
CA ASP A 90 5.03 -4.94 -16.91
C ASP A 90 6.18 -4.18 -16.23
N VAL A 91 6.18 -4.19 -14.89
CA VAL A 91 7.16 -3.48 -14.04
C VAL A 91 8.57 -3.81 -14.52
N LEU A 92 9.28 -2.78 -15.01
CA LEU A 92 10.63 -2.87 -15.58
C LEU A 92 10.83 -3.95 -16.68
N GLY A 93 9.77 -4.34 -17.40
CA GLY A 93 9.84 -5.39 -18.42
C GLY A 93 9.96 -6.81 -17.87
N SER A 94 9.57 -7.03 -16.60
CA SER A 94 9.72 -8.31 -15.90
C SER A 94 8.60 -9.33 -16.18
N GLY A 95 7.53 -8.93 -16.86
CA GLY A 95 6.28 -9.70 -17.01
C GLY A 95 5.38 -9.67 -15.77
N PHE A 96 5.80 -9.01 -14.69
CA PHE A 96 5.02 -8.82 -13.47
C PHE A 96 4.33 -7.46 -13.47
N SER A 97 3.09 -7.39 -13.00
CA SER A 97 2.32 -6.15 -12.90
C SER A 97 1.87 -5.93 -11.48
N PHE A 98 2.10 -4.72 -10.97
CA PHE A 98 1.77 -4.35 -9.60
C PHE A 98 1.48 -2.86 -9.52
N ASP A 99 0.30 -2.53 -8.98
CA ASP A 99 -0.09 -1.14 -8.74
C ASP A 99 -0.38 -0.91 -7.26
N ILE A 100 -0.26 0.34 -6.79
CA ILE A 100 -0.46 0.75 -5.40
C ILE A 100 -1.53 1.84 -5.35
N GLY A 101 -2.51 1.67 -4.45
CA GLY A 101 -3.48 2.69 -4.09
C GLY A 101 -3.32 3.15 -2.65
N ILE A 102 -3.79 4.36 -2.35
CA ILE A 102 -3.86 4.89 -0.98
C ILE A 102 -5.29 4.72 -0.47
N LYS A 103 -5.44 4.27 0.77
CA LYS A 103 -6.71 4.23 1.51
C LYS A 103 -6.57 5.05 2.78
N GLN A 104 -7.43 6.05 2.93
CA GLN A 104 -7.43 6.93 4.09
C GLN A 104 -8.30 6.35 5.20
N GLY A 105 -7.78 6.35 6.43
CA GLY A 105 -8.48 5.91 7.64
C GLY A 105 -9.18 7.04 8.38
N ALA A 106 -10.40 6.78 8.86
CA ALA A 106 -11.20 7.71 9.67
C ALA A 106 -10.93 7.57 11.19
N GLY A 107 -9.68 7.41 11.60
CA GLY A 107 -9.27 7.46 13.02
C GLY A 107 -9.79 6.35 13.96
N ALA A 108 -10.38 5.26 13.45
CA ALA A 108 -10.95 4.20 14.29
C ALA A 108 -9.95 3.06 14.57
N PHE A 109 -9.73 2.71 15.84
CA PHE A 109 -8.88 1.62 16.37
C PHE A 109 -9.34 0.17 16.01
N VAL A 110 -9.82 -0.07 14.78
CA VAL A 110 -10.31 -1.38 14.32
C VAL A 110 -9.30 -2.03 13.37
N SER A 111 -9.14 -3.35 13.52
CA SER A 111 -8.28 -4.21 12.70
C SER A 111 -8.41 -3.93 11.20
N ILE A 112 -7.27 -3.73 10.54
CA ILE A 112 -7.15 -3.40 9.13
C ILE A 112 -7.71 -4.49 8.22
N ALA A 113 -7.68 -5.75 8.66
CA ALA A 113 -8.28 -6.86 7.94
C ALA A 113 -9.80 -6.63 7.70
N ASP A 114 -10.51 -6.13 8.71
CA ASP A 114 -11.96 -5.88 8.65
C ASP A 114 -12.31 -4.65 7.80
N LYS A 115 -11.46 -3.61 7.83
CA LYS A 115 -11.69 -2.39 7.04
C LYS A 115 -11.46 -2.64 5.55
N ILE A 116 -10.46 -3.43 5.19
CA ILE A 116 -10.14 -3.75 3.80
C ILE A 116 -11.23 -4.61 3.17
N LEU A 117 -11.80 -5.58 3.91
CA LEU A 117 -12.91 -6.40 3.42
C LEU A 117 -14.21 -5.62 3.20
N ARG A 118 -14.39 -4.47 3.87
CA ARG A 118 -15.63 -3.67 3.84
C ARG A 118 -15.61 -2.48 2.89
N VAL A 119 -14.45 -2.08 2.36
CA VAL A 119 -14.35 -1.00 1.37
C VAL A 119 -14.39 -1.62 -0.03
N PRO A 120 -15.41 -1.34 -0.86
CA PRO A 120 -15.49 -1.91 -2.20
C PRO A 120 -14.27 -1.48 -3.04
N PHE A 121 -13.53 -2.48 -3.54
CA PHE A 121 -12.43 -2.30 -4.49
C PHE A 121 -13.00 -2.10 -5.90
N GLY A 122 -13.62 -0.93 -6.12
CA GLY A 122 -14.21 -0.53 -7.41
C GLY A 122 -13.60 0.77 -7.92
N SER A 123 -13.34 0.79 -9.23
CA SER A 123 -12.73 1.85 -10.04
C SER A 123 -13.30 3.26 -9.82
N SER A 124 -12.39 4.25 -9.80
CA SER A 124 -12.61 5.69 -10.04
C SER A 124 -13.77 6.37 -9.30
N GLY A 125 -13.43 7.31 -8.42
CA GLY A 125 -14.35 8.38 -8.00
C GLY A 125 -14.53 8.46 -6.49
N LYS A 126 -14.08 9.61 -5.95
CA LYS A 126 -14.58 10.29 -4.75
C LYS A 126 -15.23 9.39 -3.69
N THR A 127 -14.50 9.16 -2.60
CA THR A 127 -15.14 8.81 -1.33
C THR A 127 -16.04 9.98 -0.88
N PRO A 128 -17.32 9.74 -0.55
CA PRO A 128 -18.02 10.61 0.38
C PRO A 128 -17.55 10.28 1.80
N PHE A 129 -17.67 11.27 2.69
CA PHE A 129 -17.13 11.39 4.05
C PHE A 129 -15.70 11.92 4.11
#